data_AF-A0A2Z6QD91-F1
#
_entry.id   AF-A0A2Z6QD91-F1
#
_cell.length_a   1.000
_cell.length_b   1.000
_cell.length_c   1.000
_cell.angle_alpha   90.00
_cell.angle_beta   90.00
_cell.angle_gamma   90.00
#
_symmetry.space_group_name_H-M   'P 1'
#
loop_
_entity.id
_entity.type
_entity.pdbx_description
1 polymer ?
#
loop_
_entity_poly.entity_id
_entity_poly.type
_entity_poly.pdbx_seq_one_letter_code
_entity_poly.pdbx_strand_id
1 'polypeptide(L)'
;MWTCSDNEQEIREIVEEAVEIEIKKKKSEKKTDELQIIQDILCPFVDILYDNSNILVKKTREWELLRGIFNNRFDLITKKIEERLIIRQLWETIYDHIKNKIWIKRCNRVNEIEKEKGITKLDKRKKPMDAVQNQNNNKKQKNQKKI
;
A
#
# COMPACT_ATOMS: atom_id res chain seq x y z
N MET A 1 -16.60 -0.93 6.98
CA MET A 1 -15.37 -0.20 6.57
C MET A 1 -14.21 -1.10 6.96
N TRP A 2 -13.34 -1.50 6.03
CA TRP A 2 -12.22 -2.42 6.33
C TRP A 2 -11.22 -1.73 7.26
N THR A 3 -10.91 -2.36 8.38
CA THR A 3 -9.96 -1.87 9.38
C THR A 3 -8.69 -2.70 9.32
N CYS A 4 -7.57 -2.19 9.84
CA CYS A 4 -6.33 -2.97 9.79
C CYS A 4 -6.33 -4.17 10.74
N SER A 5 -7.27 -4.23 11.69
CA SER A 5 -7.55 -5.42 12.50
C SER A 5 -8.02 -6.61 11.65
N ASP A 6 -8.48 -6.35 10.42
CA ASP A 6 -8.89 -7.39 9.48
C ASP A 6 -7.70 -7.96 8.67
N ASN A 7 -6.45 -7.57 9.00
CA ASN A 7 -5.25 -8.17 8.41
C ASN A 7 -4.90 -9.48 9.11
N GLU A 8 -4.54 -10.50 8.34
CA GLU A 8 -4.11 -11.81 8.87
C GLU A 8 -2.72 -11.77 9.52
N GLN A 9 -1.88 -10.79 9.18
CA GLN A 9 -0.50 -10.65 9.65
C GLN A 9 -0.23 -9.19 10.04
N GLU A 10 0.68 -8.99 11.00
CA GLU A 10 1.13 -7.64 11.34
C GLU A 10 2.06 -7.07 10.25
N ILE A 11 2.06 -5.74 10.09
CA ILE A 11 2.91 -5.08 9.08
C ILE A 11 4.39 -5.41 9.33
N ARG A 12 4.80 -5.51 10.60
CA ARG A 12 6.18 -5.81 11.00
C ARG A 12 6.60 -7.21 10.62
N GLU A 13 5.75 -8.21 10.87
CA GLU A 13 6.00 -9.59 10.45
C GLU A 13 6.19 -9.69 8.93
N ILE A 14 5.37 -8.97 8.15
CA ILE A 14 5.49 -8.93 6.68
C ILE A 14 6.81 -8.26 6.25
N VAL A 15 7.23 -7.20 6.96
CA VAL A 15 8.51 -6.52 6.70
C VAL A 15 9.68 -7.47 6.98
N GLU A 16 9.67 -8.13 8.13
CA GLU A 16 10.69 -9.10 8.54
C GLU A 16 10.77 -10.27 7.55
N GLU A 17 9.63 -10.84 7.16
CA GLU A 17 9.54 -11.90 6.14
C GLU A 17 10.16 -11.43 4.81
N ALA A 18 9.84 -10.22 4.36
CA ALA A 18 10.37 -9.67 3.12
C ALA A 18 11.90 -9.46 3.17
N VAL A 19 12.43 -8.95 4.29
CA VAL A 19 13.86 -8.75 4.51
C VAL A 19 14.60 -10.10 4.49
N GLU A 20 14.05 -11.12 5.15
CA GLU A 20 14.65 -12.46 5.13
C GLU A 20 14.69 -13.06 3.73
N ILE A 21 13.60 -12.92 2.97
CA ILE A 21 13.53 -13.41 1.58
C ILE A 21 14.60 -12.71 0.75
N GLU A 22 14.76 -11.40 0.88
CA GLU A 22 15.77 -10.64 0.13
C GLU A 22 17.20 -11.06 0.51
N ILE A 23 17.49 -11.22 1.80
CA ILE A 23 18.79 -11.74 2.26
C ILE A 23 19.08 -13.12 1.66
N LYS A 24 18.11 -14.05 1.73
CA LYS A 24 18.26 -15.41 1.19
C LYS A 24 18.51 -15.36 -0.32
N LYS A 25 17.80 -14.50 -1.05
CA LYS A 25 17.99 -14.27 -2.48
C LYS A 25 19.40 -13.76 -2.80
N LYS A 26 19.87 -12.69 -2.15
CA LYS A 26 21.23 -12.15 -2.38
C LYS A 26 22.33 -13.16 -2.08
N LYS A 27 22.17 -13.97 -1.03
CA LYS A 27 23.06 -15.11 -0.73
C LYS A 27 23.10 -16.11 -1.88
N SER A 28 21.96 -16.50 -2.43
CA SER A 28 21.88 -17.44 -3.55
C SER A 28 22.48 -16.88 -4.85
N GLU A 29 22.37 -15.57 -5.07
CA GLU A 29 22.94 -14.85 -6.22
C GLU A 29 24.45 -14.55 -6.05
N LYS A 30 25.06 -14.94 -4.92
CA LYS A 30 26.46 -14.64 -4.57
C LYS A 30 26.80 -13.14 -4.59
N LYS A 31 25.83 -12.28 -4.32
CA LYS A 31 26.01 -10.82 -4.22
C LYS A 31 26.48 -10.43 -2.82
N THR A 32 27.71 -10.80 -2.49
CA THR A 32 28.27 -10.61 -1.14
C THR A 32 28.32 -9.14 -0.72
N ASP A 33 28.65 -8.25 -1.65
CA ASP A 33 28.82 -6.82 -1.35
C ASP A 33 27.48 -6.17 -1.03
N GLU A 34 26.44 -6.42 -1.85
CA GLU A 34 25.09 -5.93 -1.59
C GLU A 34 24.51 -6.52 -0.28
N LEU A 35 24.80 -7.80 0.00
CA LEU A 35 24.38 -8.44 1.24
C LEU A 35 25.01 -7.78 2.47
N GLN A 36 26.31 -7.45 2.41
CA GLN A 36 26.99 -6.75 3.48
C GLN A 36 26.39 -5.36 3.70
N ILE A 37 26.17 -4.62 2.61
CA ILE A 37 25.51 -3.31 2.67
C ILE A 37 24.14 -3.43 3.35
N ILE A 38 23.31 -4.40 2.95
CA ILE A 38 22.00 -4.65 3.57
C ILE A 38 22.17 -4.88 5.07
N GLN A 39 23.09 -5.75 5.48
CA GLN A 39 23.34 -6.03 6.90
C GLN A 39 23.75 -4.78 7.69
N ASP A 40 24.60 -3.94 7.10
CA ASP A 40 25.09 -2.72 7.74
C ASP A 40 23.98 -1.65 7.89
N ILE A 41 23.04 -1.57 6.93
CA ILE A 41 21.94 -0.59 6.95
C ILE A 41 20.68 -1.07 7.68
N LEU A 42 20.56 -2.37 8.01
CA LEU A 42 19.29 -2.93 8.47
C LEU A 42 18.80 -2.30 9.77
N CYS A 43 19.68 -2.14 10.77
CA CYS A 43 19.34 -1.46 12.02
C CYS A 43 18.83 -0.03 11.78
N PRO A 44 19.59 0.89 11.15
CA PRO A 44 19.10 2.25 10.92
C PRO A 44 17.87 2.32 10.00
N PHE A 45 17.73 1.39 9.07
CA PHE A 45 16.53 1.28 8.22
C PHE A 45 15.29 0.97 9.05
N VAL A 46 15.37 -0.05 9.92
CA VAL A 46 14.28 -0.48 10.80
C VAL A 46 13.95 0.61 11.83
N ASP A 47 14.96 1.27 12.40
CA ASP A 47 14.77 2.38 13.33
C ASP A 47 13.96 3.52 12.69
N ILE A 48 14.29 3.90 11.45
CA ILE A 48 13.52 4.91 10.71
C ILE A 48 12.08 4.45 10.50
N LEU A 49 11.90 3.18 10.11
CA LEU A 49 10.60 2.61 9.78
C LEU A 49 9.66 2.56 11.00
N TYR A 50 10.19 2.23 12.17
CA TYR A 50 9.41 2.07 13.40
C TYR A 50 9.31 3.34 14.24
N ASP A 51 10.07 4.39 13.90
CA ASP A 51 9.89 5.72 14.46
C ASP A 51 8.58 6.39 13.98
N ASN A 52 8.15 7.43 14.70
CA ASN A 52 6.90 8.13 14.46
C ASN A 52 6.86 8.79 13.08
N SER A 53 5.72 8.69 12.42
CA SER A 53 5.46 9.35 11.14
C SER A 53 5.23 10.84 11.35
N ASN A 54 5.84 11.65 10.48
CA ASN A 54 5.64 13.11 10.47
C ASN A 54 4.38 13.50 9.67
N ILE A 55 3.87 12.59 8.82
CA ILE A 55 2.73 12.84 7.92
C ILE A 55 1.47 12.08 8.35
N LEU A 56 1.61 10.98 9.10
CA LEU A 56 0.52 10.18 9.64
C LEU A 56 0.50 10.31 11.17
N VAL A 57 -0.33 11.23 11.66
CA VAL A 57 -0.45 11.53 13.09
C VAL A 57 -0.77 10.26 13.90
N LYS A 58 -0.03 10.03 15.00
CA LYS A 58 -0.14 8.86 15.90
C LYS A 58 0.13 7.50 15.21
N LYS A 59 0.88 7.50 14.12
CA LYS A 59 1.33 6.28 13.42
C LYS A 59 2.85 6.30 13.26
N THR A 60 3.43 5.13 13.09
CA THR A 60 4.85 4.89 12.74
C THR A 60 5.05 4.97 11.23
N ARG A 61 6.30 5.04 10.75
CA ARG A 61 6.60 5.14 9.30
C ARG A 61 6.35 3.86 8.51
N GLU A 62 6.24 2.70 9.17
CA GLU A 62 5.76 1.46 8.54
C GLU A 62 4.37 1.65 7.90
N TRP A 63 3.58 2.61 8.39
CA TRP A 63 2.31 3.00 7.78
C TRP A 63 2.44 3.87 6.53
N GLU A 64 3.55 4.60 6.39
CA GLU A 64 3.91 5.30 5.15
C GLU A 64 4.29 4.27 4.09
N LEU A 65 5.11 3.28 4.47
CA LEU A 65 5.46 2.13 3.63
C LEU A 65 4.22 1.34 3.19
N LEU A 66 3.30 1.02 4.11
CA LEU A 66 2.03 0.35 3.77
C LEU A 66 1.20 1.13 2.73
N ARG A 67 1.41 2.45 2.58
CA ARG A 67 0.73 3.31 1.60
C ARG A 67 1.56 3.59 0.34
N GLY A 68 2.78 3.05 0.25
CA GLY A 68 3.70 3.32 -0.86
C GLY A 68 4.34 4.70 -0.82
N ILE A 69 4.45 5.31 0.37
CA ILE A 69 5.08 6.62 0.55
C ILE A 69 6.54 6.40 0.93
N PHE A 70 7.46 6.76 0.04
CA PHE A 70 8.89 6.70 0.30
C PHE A 70 9.33 7.82 1.26
N ASN A 71 10.15 7.49 2.26
CA ASN A 71 10.62 8.46 3.24
C ASN A 71 12.08 8.88 2.95
N ASN A 72 12.30 10.16 2.67
CA ASN A 72 13.65 10.68 2.33
C ASN A 72 14.66 10.57 3.49
N ARG A 73 14.25 10.24 4.73
CA ARG A 73 15.19 9.95 5.82
C ARG A 73 16.05 8.72 5.52
N PHE A 74 15.58 7.79 4.68
CA PHE A 74 16.38 6.66 4.22
C PHE A 74 17.64 7.11 3.46
N ASP A 75 17.58 8.24 2.73
CA ASP A 75 18.74 8.79 2.03
C ASP A 75 19.79 9.38 2.98
N LEU A 76 19.46 9.54 4.27
CA LEU A 76 20.36 10.03 5.32
C LEU A 76 21.17 8.91 5.98
N ILE A 77 20.81 7.63 5.78
CA ILE A 77 21.54 6.48 6.33
C ILE A 77 22.98 6.48 5.82
N THR A 78 23.18 6.85 4.55
CA THR A 78 24.50 6.84 3.90
C THR A 78 24.63 7.98 2.89
N LYS A 79 25.88 8.41 2.66
CA LYS A 79 26.23 9.39 1.62
C LYS A 79 26.57 8.73 0.29
N LYS A 80 26.86 7.43 0.28
CA LYS A 80 27.25 6.70 -0.94
C LYS A 80 26.03 6.44 -1.81
N ILE A 81 26.14 6.78 -3.09
CA ILE A 81 25.03 6.64 -4.06
C ILE A 81 24.66 5.16 -4.24
N GLU A 82 25.66 4.27 -4.31
CA GLU A 82 25.45 2.83 -4.47
C GLU A 82 24.63 2.24 -3.33
N GLU A 83 24.99 2.55 -2.07
CA GLU A 83 24.25 2.08 -0.90
C GLU A 83 22.81 2.65 -0.86
N ARG A 84 22.59 3.90 -1.31
CA ARG A 84 21.24 4.46 -1.46
C ARG A 84 20.38 3.72 -2.47
N LEU A 85 20.98 3.22 -3.55
CA LEU A 85 20.26 2.38 -4.52
C LEU A 85 19.84 1.06 -3.87
N ILE A 86 20.70 0.44 -3.07
CA ILE A 86 20.37 -0.78 -2.32
C ILE A 86 19.25 -0.52 -1.30
N ILE A 87 19.30 0.60 -0.57
CA ILE A 87 18.23 1.00 0.36
C ILE A 87 16.89 1.13 -0.38
N ARG A 88 16.88 1.77 -1.56
CA ARG A 88 15.67 1.94 -2.36
C ARG A 88 15.13 0.59 -2.86
N GLN A 89 16.01 -0.28 -3.36
CA GLN A 89 15.62 -1.64 -3.78
C GLN A 89 15.04 -2.45 -2.63
N LEU A 90 15.66 -2.39 -1.44
CA LEU A 90 15.14 -3.04 -0.25
C LEU A 90 13.74 -2.54 0.11
N TRP A 91 13.55 -1.21 0.10
CA TRP A 91 12.24 -0.59 0.36
C TRP A 91 11.19 -1.05 -0.66
N GLU A 92 11.53 -1.07 -1.95
CA GLU A 92 10.64 -1.53 -3.03
C GLU A 92 10.25 -2.99 -2.86
N THR A 93 11.22 -3.86 -2.57
CA THR A 93 10.97 -5.29 -2.29
C THR A 93 10.00 -5.48 -1.14
N ILE A 94 10.18 -4.76 -0.03
CA ILE A 94 9.29 -4.85 1.13
C ILE A 94 7.88 -4.34 0.77
N TYR A 95 7.80 -3.21 0.07
CA TYR A 95 6.52 -2.65 -0.37
C TYR A 95 5.75 -3.61 -1.28
N ASP A 96 6.41 -4.25 -2.25
CA ASP A 96 5.78 -5.23 -3.12
C ASP A 96 5.30 -6.47 -2.34
N HIS A 97 6.06 -6.89 -1.32
CA HIS A 97 5.64 -7.98 -0.44
C HIS A 97 4.37 -7.63 0.33
N ILE A 98 4.30 -6.41 0.90
CA ILE A 98 3.10 -5.86 1.55
C ILE A 98 1.91 -5.81 0.59
N LYS A 99 2.13 -5.31 -0.63
CA LYS A 99 1.09 -5.24 -1.66
C LYS A 99 0.52 -6.62 -1.97
N ASN A 100 1.37 -7.64 -2.10
CA ASN A 100 0.95 -9.01 -2.39
C ASN A 100 0.18 -9.63 -1.22
N LYS A 101 0.66 -9.46 0.01
CA LYS A 101 0.07 -10.07 1.21
C LYS A 101 -1.21 -9.36 1.66
N ILE A 102 -1.28 -8.04 1.54
CA ILE A 102 -2.40 -7.23 2.06
C ILE A 102 -3.27 -6.70 0.93
N TRP A 103 -2.72 -5.89 0.02
CA TRP A 103 -3.54 -5.12 -0.92
C TRP A 103 -4.28 -6.02 -1.90
N ILE A 104 -3.59 -7.00 -2.49
CA ILE A 104 -4.20 -7.91 -3.46
C ILE A 104 -5.29 -8.76 -2.80
N LYS A 105 -5.03 -9.32 -1.60
CA LYS A 105 -6.05 -10.06 -0.83
C LYS A 105 -7.30 -9.20 -0.57
N ARG A 106 -7.11 -7.94 -0.14
CA ARG A 106 -8.22 -7.00 0.07
C ARG A 106 -8.99 -6.71 -1.21
N CYS A 107 -8.31 -6.44 -2.31
CA CYS A 107 -8.96 -6.20 -3.60
C CYS A 107 -9.77 -7.41 -4.07
N ASN A 108 -9.22 -8.62 -3.91
CA ASN A 108 -9.92 -9.85 -4.27
C ASN A 108 -11.17 -10.05 -3.41
N ARG A 109 -11.07 -9.81 -2.10
CA ARG A 109 -12.22 -9.92 -1.19
C ARG A 109 -13.33 -8.92 -1.53
N VAL A 110 -12.98 -7.68 -1.87
CA VAL A 110 -13.96 -6.68 -2.32
C VAL A 110 -14.63 -7.13 -3.62
N ASN A 111 -13.85 -7.65 -4.58
CA ASN A 111 -14.39 -8.15 -5.84
C ASN A 111 -15.37 -9.32 -5.64
N GLU A 112 -15.11 -10.22 -4.68
CA GLU A 112 -16.03 -11.30 -4.31
C GLU A 112 -17.36 -10.76 -3.75
N ILE A 113 -17.29 -9.85 -2.77
CA ILE A 113 -18.47 -9.24 -2.15
C ILE A 113 -19.32 -8.49 -3.19
N GLU A 114 -18.67 -7.80 -4.13
CA GLU A 114 -19.37 -7.08 -5.19
C GLU A 114 -20.05 -8.04 -6.17
N LYS A 115 -19.41 -9.15 -6.54
CA LYS A 115 -20.02 -10.20 -7.36
C LYS A 115 -21.25 -10.79 -6.67
N GLU A 116 -21.15 -11.12 -5.37
CA GLU A 116 -22.28 -11.62 -4.58
C GLU A 116 -23.45 -10.64 -4.54
N LYS A 117 -23.16 -9.34 -4.52
CA LYS A 117 -24.16 -8.26 -4.54
C LYS A 117 -24.65 -7.87 -5.94
N GLY A 118 -24.13 -8.51 -6.99
CA GLY A 118 -24.43 -8.16 -8.38
C GLY A 118 -23.95 -6.77 -8.80
N ILE A 119 -22.99 -6.18 -8.08
CA ILE A 119 -22.44 -4.84 -8.38
C ILE A 119 -21.46 -4.97 -9.55
N THR A 120 -21.75 -4.24 -10.63
CA THR A 120 -20.96 -4.23 -11.85
C THR A 120 -20.06 -3.00 -11.93
N LYS A 121 -19.12 -2.99 -12.90
CA LYS A 121 -18.30 -1.80 -13.18
C LYS A 121 -19.13 -0.57 -13.55
N LEU A 122 -20.32 -0.76 -14.14
CA LEU A 122 -21.22 0.34 -14.51
C LEU A 122 -21.79 1.04 -13.26
N ASP A 123 -22.06 0.29 -12.20
CA ASP A 123 -22.60 0.83 -10.94
C ASP A 123 -21.57 1.71 -10.20
N LYS A 124 -20.28 1.45 -10.43
CA LYS A 124 -19.17 2.21 -9.82
C LYS A 124 -18.79 3.49 -10.56
N ARG A 125 -19.28 3.66 -11.80
CA ARG A 125 -18.89 4.80 -12.63
C ARG A 125 -19.52 6.07 -12.06
N LYS A 126 -18.69 7.08 -11.75
CA LYS A 126 -19.20 8.42 -11.39
C LYS A 126 -20.11 8.90 -12.52
N LYS A 127 -21.40 9.09 -12.20
CA LYS A 127 -22.32 9.73 -13.15
C LYS A 127 -21.94 11.22 -13.22
N PRO A 128 -21.84 11.81 -14.42
CA PRO A 128 -21.67 13.25 -14.54
C PRO A 128 -22.83 13.96 -13.83
N MET A 129 -22.54 15.05 -13.10
CA MET A 129 -23.52 15.76 -12.26
C MET A 129 -24.77 16.18 -13.04
N ASP A 130 -24.64 16.44 -14.34
CA ASP A 130 -25.74 16.86 -15.22
C ASP A 130 -26.78 15.76 -15.48
N ALA A 131 -26.43 14.49 -15.30
CA ALA A 131 -27.36 13.37 -15.48
C ALA A 131 -28.33 13.20 -14.29
N VAL A 132 -28.01 13.78 -13.12
CA VAL A 132 -28.84 13.68 -11.91
C VAL A 132 -29.96 14.74 -11.92
N GLN A 133 -29.72 15.92 -12.49
CA GLN A 133 -30.75 16.96 -12.61
C GLN A 133 -31.89 16.56 -13.57
N ASN A 134 -31.58 15.86 -14.66
CA ASN A 134 -32.60 15.42 -15.63
C ASN A 134 -33.54 14.31 -15.10
N GLN A 135 -33.10 13.48 -14.15
CA GLN A 135 -33.98 12.48 -13.53
C GLN A 135 -34.98 13.10 -12.54
N ASN A 136 -34.60 14.18 -11.86
CA ASN A 136 -35.51 14.91 -10.96
C ASN A 136 -36.56 15.74 -11.71
N ASN A 137 -36.22 16.28 -12.89
CA ASN A 137 -37.19 17.02 -13.73
C ASN A 137 -38.26 16.10 -14.34
N ASN A 138 -37.89 14.86 -14.74
CA ASN A 138 -38.84 13.90 -15.29
C ASN A 138 -39.83 13.33 -14.27
N LYS A 139 -39.49 13.26 -12.97
CA LYS A 139 -40.44 12.90 -11.90
C LYS A 139 -41.43 14.02 -11.60
N LYS A 140 -41.01 15.29 -11.64
CA LYS A 140 -41.91 16.44 -11.45
C LYS A 140 -42.94 16.60 -12.59
N GLN A 141 -42.56 16.36 -13.84
CA GLN A 141 -43.48 16.47 -14.98
C GLN A 141 -44.54 15.36 -15.06
N LYS A 142 -44.30 14.16 -14.50
CA LYS A 142 -45.31 13.08 -14.47
C LYS A 142 -46.44 13.33 -13.46
N ASN A 143 -46.21 14.12 -12.41
CA ASN A 143 -47.23 14.45 -11.41
C ASN A 143 -48.12 15.65 -11.79
N GLN A 144 -47.81 16.39 -12.86
CA GLN A 144 -48.61 17.53 -13.32
C GLN A 144 -49.58 17.19 -14.47
N LYS A 145 -49.57 15.95 -14.98
CA LYS A 145 -50.44 15.50 -16.09
C LYS A 145 -51.66 14.66 -15.65
N LYS A 146 -52.07 14.75 -14.39
CA LYS A 146 -53.29 14.12 -13.86
C LYS A 146 -54.16 15.16 -13.15
N ILE A 147 -54.83 16.00 -13.94
CA ILE A 147 -56.09 16.69 -13.58
C ILE A 147 -56.93 16.70 -14.85
#